data_AF-A0A0N1P3C4-F1
#
_entry.id   AF-A0A0N1P3C4-F1
#
_cell.length_a   1.000
_cell.length_b   1.000
_cell.length_c   1.000
_cell.angle_alpha   90.00
_cell.angle_beta   90.00
_cell.angle_gamma   90.00
#
_symmetry.space_group_name_H-M   'P 1'
#
loop_
_entity.id
_entity.type
_entity.pdbx_description
1 polymer ?
#
loop_
_entity_poly.entity_id
_entity_poly.type
_entity_poly.pdbx_seq_one_letter_code
_entity_poly.pdbx_strand_id
1 'polypeptide(L)'
;MVNFGPKESVPERFRDRNLHYHNPTVTLMRTTKENNLQIGKFIGSQLKTHSKDQSKVKVLLPMKGVSMIDAPGQPFHDPEADTELFNAVISELDGTDILVEKVPDHINDEKFAAQVAEALMTMLDVDVDPRANRLANARRRKWSFDHGATVNVIRRSSTMEVPTVLED
;
A
#
# COMPACT_ATOMS: atom_id res chain seq x y z
N MET A 1 -3.55 -2.80 7.80
CA MET A 1 -3.30 -4.07 8.54
C MET A 1 -2.31 -3.82 9.68
N VAL A 2 -2.38 -4.62 10.74
CA VAL A 2 -1.42 -4.62 11.86
C VAL A 2 -0.60 -5.90 11.81
N ASN A 3 0.72 -5.78 11.88
CA ASN A 3 1.63 -6.93 11.79
C ASN A 3 1.97 -7.47 13.18
N PHE A 4 1.96 -8.79 13.29
CA PHE A 4 2.51 -9.55 14.40
C PHE A 4 3.52 -10.58 13.88
N GLY A 5 4.20 -11.24 14.81
CA GLY A 5 5.06 -12.37 14.51
C GLY A 5 4.28 -13.66 14.20
N PRO A 6 4.84 -14.84 14.54
CA PRO A 6 4.13 -16.11 14.46
C PRO A 6 2.77 -16.06 15.17
N LYS A 7 1.86 -16.94 14.79
CA LYS A 7 0.49 -17.02 15.34
C LYS A 7 0.48 -17.03 16.87
N GLU A 8 1.41 -17.76 17.46
CA GLU A 8 1.54 -17.98 18.90
C GLU A 8 1.97 -16.70 19.64
N SER A 9 2.59 -15.76 18.93
CA SER A 9 3.03 -14.47 19.48
C SER A 9 1.93 -13.41 19.48
N VAL A 10 0.79 -13.67 18.84
CA VAL A 10 -0.33 -12.72 18.81
C VAL A 10 -0.89 -12.57 20.24
N PRO A 11 -0.92 -11.35 20.81
CA PRO A 11 -1.43 -11.13 22.15
C PRO A 11 -2.86 -11.66 22.34
N GLU A 12 -3.16 -12.22 23.52
CA GLU A 12 -4.46 -12.85 23.85
C GLU A 12 -5.65 -11.98 23.44
N ARG A 13 -5.59 -10.68 23.77
CA ARG A 13 -6.63 -9.69 23.47
C ARG A 13 -6.97 -9.51 21.98
N PHE A 14 -6.15 -10.07 21.08
CA PHE A 14 -6.33 -9.97 19.63
C PHE A 14 -6.58 -11.33 18.95
N ARG A 15 -6.66 -12.43 19.71
CA ARG A 15 -6.81 -13.78 19.12
C ARG A 15 -8.12 -13.96 18.35
N ASP A 16 -9.19 -13.32 18.80
CA ASP A 16 -10.51 -13.40 18.16
C ASP A 16 -10.72 -12.38 17.03
N ARG A 17 -9.67 -11.65 16.65
CA ARG A 17 -9.73 -10.70 15.53
C ARG A 17 -9.62 -11.45 14.21
N ASN A 18 -9.96 -10.77 13.12
CA ASN A 18 -9.72 -11.28 11.78
C ASN A 18 -8.21 -11.31 11.52
N LEU A 19 -7.62 -12.51 11.66
CA LEU A 19 -6.21 -12.80 11.49
C LEU A 19 -5.98 -13.54 10.17
N HIS A 20 -4.95 -13.11 9.43
CA HIS A 20 -4.45 -13.78 8.24
C HIS A 20 -3.03 -14.28 8.50
N TYR A 21 -2.85 -15.60 8.50
CA TYR A 21 -1.54 -16.24 8.67
C TYR A 21 -0.79 -16.19 7.34
N HIS A 22 -0.01 -15.12 7.14
CA HIS A 22 0.68 -14.89 5.88
C HIS A 22 1.78 -15.93 5.64
N ASN A 23 2.56 -16.23 6.68
CA ASN A 23 3.58 -17.28 6.67
C ASN A 23 3.88 -17.71 8.13
N PRO A 24 4.77 -18.70 8.37
CA PRO A 24 5.06 -19.17 9.73
C PRO A 24 5.61 -18.10 10.69
N THR A 25 6.16 -17.00 10.19
CA THR A 25 6.77 -15.93 10.99
C THR A 25 5.94 -14.66 11.07
N VAL A 26 4.86 -14.54 10.29
CA VAL A 26 4.07 -13.32 10.14
C VAL A 26 2.58 -13.61 10.16
N THR A 27 1.90 -12.95 11.11
CA THR A 27 0.44 -12.90 11.19
C THR A 27 -0.02 -11.47 10.98
N LEU A 28 -0.98 -11.27 10.08
CA LEU A 28 -1.59 -9.98 9.81
C LEU A 28 -2.94 -9.92 10.54
N MET A 29 -3.29 -8.76 11.08
CA MET A 29 -4.60 -8.50 11.67
C MET A 29 -5.31 -7.40 10.89
N ARG A 30 -6.59 -7.61 10.53
CA ARG A 30 -7.45 -6.58 9.92
C ARG A 30 -7.76 -5.49 10.95
N THR A 31 -7.57 -4.23 10.56
CA THR A 31 -7.96 -3.06 11.35
C THR A 31 -9.48 -2.92 11.38
N THR A 32 -10.07 -2.52 12.52
CA THR A 32 -11.51 -2.23 12.58
C THR A 32 -11.83 -0.86 11.98
N LYS A 33 -13.13 -0.55 11.88
CA LYS A 33 -13.64 0.81 11.62
C LYS A 33 -13.08 1.84 12.60
N GLU A 34 -13.10 1.55 13.90
CA GLU A 34 -12.59 2.45 14.94
C GLU A 34 -11.08 2.65 14.81
N ASN A 35 -10.32 1.60 14.49
CA ASN A 35 -8.90 1.73 14.20
C ASN A 35 -8.67 2.63 12.98
N ASN A 36 -9.43 2.43 11.90
CA ASN A 36 -9.32 3.20 10.66
C ASN A 36 -9.70 4.68 10.86
N LEU A 37 -10.74 4.97 11.63
CA LEU A 37 -11.09 6.34 12.06
C LEU A 37 -9.92 7.00 12.79
N GLN A 38 -9.31 6.31 13.76
CA GLN A 38 -8.15 6.84 14.50
C GLN A 38 -6.93 7.06 13.59
N ILE A 39 -6.66 6.13 12.68
CA ILE A 39 -5.56 6.23 11.71
C ILE A 39 -5.80 7.43 10.77
N GLY A 40 -7.02 7.60 10.25
CA GLY A 40 -7.34 8.70 9.36
C GLY A 40 -7.22 10.06 10.05
N LYS A 41 -7.70 10.15 11.30
CA LYS A 41 -7.51 11.35 12.13
C LYS A 41 -6.04 11.68 12.35
N PHE A 42 -5.24 10.66 12.67
CA PHE A 42 -3.81 10.83 12.85
C PHE A 42 -3.13 11.32 11.58
N ILE A 43 -3.37 10.68 10.43
CA ILE A 43 -2.80 11.10 9.14
C ILE A 43 -3.17 12.55 8.82
N GLY A 44 -4.46 12.90 8.87
CA GLY A 44 -4.92 14.25 8.56
C GLY A 44 -4.33 15.30 9.50
N SER A 45 -4.31 15.03 10.80
CA SER A 45 -3.68 15.92 11.78
C SER A 45 -2.19 16.12 11.51
N GLN A 46 -1.44 15.05 11.21
CA GLN A 46 -0.01 15.16 10.95
C GLN A 46 0.27 16.01 9.69
N LEU A 47 -0.49 15.80 8.61
CA LEU A 47 -0.36 16.57 7.39
C LEU A 47 -0.70 18.04 7.61
N LYS A 48 -1.82 18.32 8.31
CA LYS A 48 -2.24 19.69 8.64
C LYS A 48 -1.22 20.44 9.48
N THR A 49 -0.66 19.79 10.50
CA THR A 49 0.25 20.43 11.47
C THR A 49 1.68 20.58 10.96
N HIS A 50 2.18 19.63 10.16
CA HIS A 50 3.61 19.56 9.84
C HIS A 50 3.98 19.92 8.40
N SER A 51 3.01 20.15 7.52
CA SER A 51 3.28 20.62 6.16
C SER A 51 3.67 22.11 6.18
N LYS A 52 4.91 22.42 5.76
CA LYS A 52 5.38 23.82 5.64
C LYS A 52 4.62 24.61 4.59
N ASP A 53 4.27 23.94 3.49
CA ASP A 53 3.50 24.47 2.38
C ASP A 53 2.45 23.42 2.01
N GLN A 54 1.21 23.65 2.47
CA GLN A 54 0.10 22.71 2.30
C GLN A 54 -0.31 22.57 0.84
N SER A 55 -0.10 23.60 0.00
CA SER A 55 -0.39 23.55 -1.45
C SER A 55 0.47 22.54 -2.20
N LYS A 56 1.60 22.12 -1.61
CA LYS A 56 2.52 21.10 -2.14
C LYS A 56 2.24 19.71 -1.58
N VAL A 57 1.06 19.48 -1.03
CA VAL A 57 0.63 18.17 -0.55
C VAL A 57 -0.66 17.79 -1.26
N LYS A 58 -0.69 16.55 -1.76
CA LYS A 58 -1.88 15.96 -2.38
C LYS A 58 -2.08 14.55 -1.83
N VAL A 59 -3.32 14.21 -1.50
CA VAL A 59 -3.71 12.91 -0.94
C VAL A 59 -4.65 12.22 -1.93
N LEU A 60 -4.28 11.04 -2.43
CA LEU A 60 -5.12 10.21 -3.30
C LEU A 60 -5.65 9.02 -2.50
N LEU A 61 -6.97 8.82 -2.49
CA LEU A 61 -7.65 7.77 -1.74
C LEU A 61 -8.16 6.68 -2.71
N PRO A 62 -7.63 5.44 -2.64
CA PRO A 62 -8.06 4.34 -3.50
C PRO A 62 -9.39 3.75 -3.02
N MET A 63 -10.49 4.17 -3.62
CA MET A 63 -11.85 3.90 -3.12
C MET A 63 -12.28 2.43 -3.19
N LYS A 64 -11.52 1.55 -3.86
CA LYS A 64 -11.85 0.11 -3.97
C LYS A 64 -11.01 -0.80 -3.08
N GLY A 65 -10.12 -0.24 -2.26
CA GLY A 65 -9.34 -1.00 -1.28
C GLY A 65 -7.88 -0.56 -1.20
N VAL A 66 -7.27 -0.77 -0.03
CA VAL A 66 -5.96 -0.22 0.34
C VAL A 66 -4.82 -1.25 0.33
N SER A 67 -5.11 -2.52 0.00
CA SER A 67 -4.08 -3.56 -0.09
C SER A 67 -4.51 -4.73 -0.96
N MET A 68 -3.56 -5.56 -1.40
CA MET A 68 -3.84 -6.75 -2.20
C MET A 68 -4.88 -7.70 -1.57
N ILE A 69 -4.91 -7.80 -0.24
CA ILE A 69 -5.84 -8.68 0.49
C ILE A 69 -7.11 -7.95 0.95
N ASP A 70 -7.28 -6.70 0.54
CA ASP A 70 -8.42 -5.83 0.83
C ASP A 70 -9.17 -5.49 -0.46
N ALA A 71 -9.72 -6.52 -1.09
CA ALA A 71 -10.43 -6.45 -2.36
C ALA A 71 -11.56 -7.50 -2.38
N PRO A 72 -12.60 -7.37 -3.22
CA PRO A 72 -13.70 -8.32 -3.24
C PRO A 72 -13.25 -9.79 -3.25
N GLY A 73 -13.74 -10.58 -2.29
CA GLY A 73 -13.38 -11.99 -2.10
C GLY A 73 -12.07 -12.26 -1.35
N GLN A 74 -11.33 -11.23 -0.93
CA GLN A 74 -10.10 -11.35 -0.14
C GLN A 74 -10.37 -11.27 1.37
N PRO A 75 -9.50 -11.86 2.22
CA PRO A 75 -9.79 -12.04 3.65
C PRO A 75 -9.95 -10.74 4.43
N PHE A 76 -9.37 -9.64 3.95
CA PHE A 76 -9.44 -8.34 4.60
C PHE A 76 -10.42 -7.39 3.93
N HIS A 77 -11.23 -7.81 2.95
CA HIS A 77 -12.17 -6.90 2.30
C HIS A 77 -13.22 -6.34 3.28
N ASP A 78 -13.17 -5.04 3.53
CA ASP A 78 -14.14 -4.35 4.39
C ASP A 78 -14.25 -2.87 3.94
N PRO A 79 -15.12 -2.58 2.95
CA PRO A 79 -15.33 -1.23 2.42
C PRO A 79 -15.81 -0.22 3.45
N GLU A 80 -16.47 -0.67 4.51
CA GLU A 80 -16.97 0.21 5.57
C GLU A 80 -15.81 0.72 6.42
N ALA A 81 -14.86 -0.15 6.77
CA ALA A 81 -13.65 0.27 7.46
C ALA A 81 -12.76 1.19 6.61
N ASP A 82 -12.68 0.99 5.30
CA ASP A 82 -11.95 1.87 4.40
C ASP A 82 -12.64 3.25 4.29
N THR A 83 -13.97 3.25 4.24
CA THR A 83 -14.77 4.48 4.22
C THR A 83 -14.55 5.32 5.48
N GLU A 84 -14.45 4.70 6.66
CA GLU A 84 -14.13 5.40 7.91
C GLU A 84 -12.74 6.04 7.88
N LEU A 85 -11.74 5.34 7.34
CA LEU A 85 -10.41 5.91 7.12
C LEU A 85 -10.47 7.15 6.22
N PHE A 86 -11.14 7.03 5.07
CA PHE A 86 -11.20 8.10 4.07
C PHE A 86 -11.99 9.31 4.58
N ASN A 87 -13.13 9.10 5.21
CA ASN A 87 -13.93 10.19 5.78
C ASN A 87 -13.17 10.92 6.88
N ALA A 88 -12.43 10.19 7.73
CA ALA A 88 -11.60 10.80 8.77
C ALA A 88 -10.48 11.67 8.17
N VAL A 89 -9.77 11.19 7.14
CA VAL A 89 -8.74 11.98 6.45
C VAL A 89 -9.34 13.24 5.82
N ILE A 90 -10.46 13.11 5.11
CA ILE A 90 -11.13 14.24 4.46
C ILE A 90 -11.57 15.28 5.49
N SER A 91 -12.20 14.82 6.59
CA SER A 91 -12.68 15.71 7.64
C SER A 91 -11.56 16.47 8.34
N GLU A 92 -10.41 15.83 8.59
CA GLU A 92 -9.30 16.53 9.25
C GLU A 92 -8.60 17.54 8.35
N LEU A 93 -8.61 17.31 7.04
CA LEU A 93 -8.01 18.17 6.04
C LEU A 93 -8.98 19.24 5.49
N ASP A 94 -10.23 19.25 5.95
CA ASP A 94 -11.20 20.27 5.57
C ASP A 94 -10.71 21.67 5.96
N GLY A 95 -10.86 22.62 5.04
CA GLY A 95 -10.37 23.99 5.18
C GLY A 95 -8.85 24.17 5.11
N THR A 96 -8.08 23.15 4.74
CA THR A 96 -6.64 23.27 4.43
C THR A 96 -6.41 23.45 2.93
N ASP A 97 -5.19 23.87 2.54
CA ASP A 97 -4.80 23.93 1.12
C ASP A 97 -4.38 22.56 0.55
N ILE A 98 -4.51 21.47 1.33
CA ILE A 98 -4.16 20.11 0.91
C ILE A 98 -5.26 19.54 0.02
N LEU A 99 -4.92 19.21 -1.22
CA LEU A 99 -5.87 18.61 -2.15
C LEU A 99 -6.10 17.12 -1.82
N VAL A 100 -7.34 16.74 -1.56
CA VAL A 100 -7.75 15.35 -1.35
C VAL A 100 -8.58 14.86 -2.52
N GLU A 101 -8.14 13.80 -3.18
CA GLU A 101 -8.77 13.22 -4.37
C GLU A 101 -9.23 11.79 -4.09
N LYS A 102 -10.52 11.53 -4.35
CA LYS A 102 -11.11 10.17 -4.31
C LYS A 102 -10.96 9.51 -5.67
N VAL A 103 -10.18 8.44 -5.74
CA VAL A 103 -9.93 7.72 -6.99
C VAL A 103 -10.76 6.43 -7.01
N PRO A 104 -11.64 6.19 -8.00
CA PRO A 104 -12.55 5.04 -8.05
C PRO A 104 -11.85 3.73 -8.47
N ASP A 105 -10.61 3.53 -8.02
CA ASP A 105 -9.73 2.40 -8.33
C ASP A 105 -9.25 1.72 -7.04
N HIS A 106 -8.77 0.49 -7.17
CA HIS A 106 -8.07 -0.22 -6.10
C HIS A 106 -6.60 0.21 -6.09
N ILE A 107 -5.93 0.20 -4.92
CA ILE A 107 -4.54 0.69 -4.81
C ILE A 107 -3.55 -0.01 -5.78
N ASN A 108 -3.82 -1.27 -6.12
CA ASN A 108 -3.00 -2.09 -7.02
C ASN A 108 -3.42 -2.01 -8.50
N ASP A 109 -4.43 -1.21 -8.85
CA ASP A 109 -4.79 -1.02 -10.25
C ASP A 109 -3.72 -0.17 -10.96
N GLU A 110 -3.33 -0.57 -12.18
CA GLU A 110 -2.34 0.19 -12.97
C GLU A 110 -2.76 1.66 -13.18
N LYS A 111 -4.07 1.91 -13.26
CA LYS A 111 -4.64 3.25 -13.39
C LYS A 111 -4.41 4.11 -12.15
N PHE A 112 -4.51 3.52 -10.95
CA PHE A 112 -4.22 4.22 -9.71
C PHE A 112 -2.74 4.60 -9.63
N ALA A 113 -1.85 3.66 -9.95
CA ALA A 113 -0.41 3.92 -9.99
C ALA A 113 -0.03 5.02 -10.99
N ALA A 114 -0.64 5.03 -12.19
CA ALA A 114 -0.44 6.07 -13.17
C ALA A 114 -0.88 7.45 -12.66
N GLN A 115 -2.04 7.53 -12.00
CA GLN A 115 -2.55 8.78 -11.40
C GLN A 115 -1.64 9.32 -10.30
N VAL A 116 -1.09 8.45 -9.44
CA VAL A 116 -0.13 8.86 -8.41
C VAL A 116 1.13 9.45 -9.05
N ALA A 117 1.67 8.80 -10.09
CA ALA A 117 2.85 9.28 -10.80
C ALA A 117 2.59 10.62 -11.51
N GLU A 118 1.45 10.76 -12.18
CA GLU A 118 1.04 12.00 -12.84
C GLU A 118 0.85 13.15 -11.84
N ALA A 119 0.20 12.88 -10.70
CA ALA A 119 0.04 13.84 -9.62
C ALA A 119 1.41 14.34 -9.11
N LEU A 120 2.35 13.43 -8.85
CA LEU A 120 3.68 13.78 -8.39
C LEU A 120 4.43 14.62 -9.43
N MET A 121 4.41 14.23 -10.69
CA MET A 121 5.13 14.96 -11.74
C MET A 121 4.57 16.37 -11.97
N THR A 122 3.25 16.51 -11.90
CA THR A 122 2.57 17.81 -11.96
C THR A 122 3.02 18.71 -10.81
N MET A 123 3.13 18.17 -9.60
CA MET A 123 3.56 18.94 -8.42
C MET A 123 5.04 19.31 -8.44
N LEU A 124 5.86 18.61 -9.23
CA LEU A 124 7.28 18.90 -9.42
C LEU A 124 7.55 19.85 -10.60
N ASP A 125 6.50 20.38 -11.24
CA ASP A 125 6.59 21.17 -12.47
C ASP A 125 7.42 20.48 -13.57
N VAL A 126 7.45 19.14 -13.56
CA VAL A 126 8.10 18.40 -14.64
C VAL A 126 7.10 18.27 -15.77
N ASP A 127 7.41 18.92 -16.89
CA ASP A 127 6.56 18.90 -18.08
C ASP A 127 6.42 17.46 -18.60
N VAL A 128 5.28 16.83 -18.31
CA VAL A 128 5.02 15.43 -18.67
C VAL A 128 4.39 15.42 -20.05
N ASP A 129 5.17 15.28 -21.14
CA ASP A 129 4.57 15.00 -22.45
C ASP A 129 3.90 13.60 -22.40
N PRO A 130 2.55 13.52 -22.43
CA PRO A 130 1.85 12.25 -22.30
C PRO A 130 2.10 11.31 -23.49
N ARG A 131 2.52 11.86 -24.64
CA ARG A 131 2.85 11.09 -25.85
C ARG A 131 4.26 10.50 -25.74
N ALA A 132 5.25 11.29 -25.32
CA ALA A 132 6.60 10.82 -25.10
C ALA A 132 6.65 9.70 -24.04
N ASN A 133 5.91 9.85 -22.94
CA ASN A 133 5.87 8.84 -21.88
C ASN A 133 5.14 7.55 -22.28
N ARG A 134 4.07 7.63 -23.09
CA ARG A 134 3.43 6.42 -23.65
C ARG A 134 4.38 5.63 -24.55
N LEU A 135 5.16 6.31 -25.39
CA LEU A 135 6.17 5.68 -26.26
C LEU A 135 7.36 5.12 -25.47
N ALA A 136 7.84 5.83 -24.45
CA ALA A 136 8.90 5.36 -23.56
C ALA A 136 8.47 4.12 -22.75
N ASN A 137 7.25 4.11 -22.21
CA ASN A 137 6.70 2.97 -21.50
C ASN A 137 6.39 1.78 -22.41
N ALA A 138 5.91 2.01 -23.64
CA ALA A 138 5.73 0.95 -24.64
C ALA A 138 7.07 0.27 -25.01
N ARG A 139 8.18 1.03 -25.02
CA ARG A 139 9.54 0.48 -25.21
C ARG A 139 10.05 -0.26 -23.96
N ARG A 140 9.74 0.22 -22.74
CA ARG A 140 10.06 -0.46 -21.47
C ARG A 140 9.20 -1.70 -21.19
N ARG A 141 8.02 -1.84 -21.80
CA ARG A 141 7.22 -3.09 -21.77
C ARG A 141 7.93 -4.29 -22.40
N LYS A 142 9.01 -4.10 -23.17
CA LYS A 142 9.90 -5.21 -23.56
C LYS A 142 10.74 -5.74 -22.39
N TRP A 143 10.82 -4.98 -21.30
CA TRP A 143 11.48 -5.30 -20.04
C TRP A 143 10.50 -5.21 -18.86
N SER A 144 9.20 -5.47 -19.07
CA SER A 144 8.23 -5.46 -17.98
C SER A 144 8.14 -6.83 -17.33
N PHE A 145 8.42 -6.86 -16.02
CA PHE A 145 7.61 -7.58 -15.02
C PHE A 145 7.03 -8.93 -15.45
N ASP A 146 7.91 -9.86 -15.84
CA ASP A 146 7.58 -11.28 -15.83
C ASP A 146 7.62 -11.77 -14.37
N HIS A 147 6.44 -11.87 -13.75
CA HIS A 147 6.27 -12.43 -12.40
C HIS A 147 6.23 -13.97 -12.40
N GLY A 148 6.62 -14.67 -13.47
CA GLY A 148 6.40 -16.11 -13.56
C GLY A 148 7.56 -16.92 -14.14
N ALA A 149 8.07 -16.58 -15.32
CA ALA A 149 8.98 -17.47 -16.03
C ALA A 149 10.46 -17.13 -15.81
N THR A 150 10.84 -15.85 -15.90
CA THR A 150 12.25 -15.43 -15.84
C THR A 150 12.80 -15.44 -14.40
N VAL A 151 11.97 -15.16 -13.40
CA VAL A 151 12.34 -15.29 -11.96
C VAL A 151 12.56 -16.75 -11.57
N ASN A 152 11.82 -17.70 -12.17
CA ASN A 152 12.03 -19.13 -11.94
C ASN A 152 13.31 -19.66 -12.60
N VAL A 153 13.77 -19.06 -13.71
CA VAL A 153 15.04 -19.44 -14.36
C VAL A 153 16.27 -18.95 -13.57
N ILE A 154 16.12 -17.93 -12.71
CA ILE A 154 17.20 -17.41 -11.84
C ILE A 154 17.18 -18.06 -10.44
N ARG A 155 16.28 -19.00 -10.15
CA ARG A 155 16.50 -19.96 -9.06
C ARG A 155 17.59 -20.95 -9.48
N ARG A 156 18.86 -20.52 -9.38
CA ARG A 156 19.90 -21.49 -9.01
C ARG A 156 19.41 -22.12 -7.72
N SER A 157 19.23 -23.43 -7.73
CA SER A 157 19.14 -24.22 -6.51
C SER A 157 20.32 -23.83 -5.64
N SER A 158 20.08 -22.97 -4.65
CA SER A 158 21.04 -22.65 -3.62
C SER A 158 21.19 -23.90 -2.76
N THR A 159 22.01 -24.83 -3.22
CA THR A 159 22.59 -25.85 -2.35
C THR A 159 23.49 -25.10 -1.38
N MET A 160 22.99 -24.92 -0.17
CA MET A 160 23.79 -24.45 0.94
C MET A 160 24.69 -25.63 1.33
N GLU A 161 25.98 -25.59 0.95
CA GLU A 161 26.95 -26.54 1.47
C GLU A 161 27.17 -26.22 2.94
N VAL A 162 26.76 -27.15 3.80
CA VAL A 162 27.02 -27.07 5.25
C VAL A 162 28.52 -27.29 5.44
N PRO A 163 29.27 -26.35 6.06
CA PRO A 163 30.69 -26.55 6.31
C PRO A 163 30.87 -27.77 7.22
N THR A 164 31.73 -28.70 6.83
CA THR A 164 32.18 -29.79 7.69
C THR A 164 32.78 -29.21 8.96
N VAL A 165 32.20 -29.58 10.09
CA VAL A 165 32.73 -29.30 11.42
C VAL A 165 34.14 -29.91 11.47
N LEU A 166 35.16 -29.09 11.73
CA LEU A 166 36.48 -29.60 12.07
C LEU A 166 36.38 -30.19 13.48
N GLU A 167 36.45 -31.51 13.57
CA GLU A 167 36.70 -32.21 14.82
C GLU A 167 38.18 -32.03 15.19
N ASP A 168 38.44 -31.43 16.35
CA ASP A 168 39.64 -31.63 17.16
C ASP A 168 39.20 -32.04 18.57
#